data_AF-A0A7H4MGM7-F1
#
_entry.id   AF-A0A7H4MGM7-F1
#
_cell.length_a   1.000
_cell.length_b   1.000
_cell.length_c   1.000
_cell.angle_alpha   90.00
_cell.angle_beta   90.00
_cell.angle_gamma   90.00
#
_symmetry.space_group_name_H-M   'P 1'
#
loop_
_entity.id
_entity.type
_entity.pdbx_description
1 polymer ?
#
loop_
_entity_poly.entity_id
_entity_poly.type
_entity_poly.pdbx_seq_one_letter_code
_entity_poly.pdbx_strand_id
1 'polypeptide(L)'
;MTFSEGNTFNELQLNSRAQVVVLDSNTRRQLFPNKAKVVGEVILVGNMPATVIGVADEKQSMFGSSKILRVWLPYTTMAGRVMGQSWLNSITVRVHEGYDSETAEKQLLRLLELRHGKKDVFTWNMDSILKTAERTTHTLQLFLTLVAVIALVVGGIGVMNIMLVSVTERTREIGIRMAVGARASDVLQQFLIEAVLVCLVGGALGSRYR
;
A
#
# COMPACT_ATOMS: atom_id res chain seq x y z
N MET A 1 8.30 -2.52 14.87
CA MET A 1 8.66 -3.92 14.59
C MET A 1 7.80 -4.75 15.52
N THR A 2 7.06 -5.73 15.00
CA THR A 2 6.38 -6.72 15.85
C THR A 2 7.33 -7.89 16.06
N PHE A 3 7.29 -8.46 17.25
CA PHE A 3 8.15 -9.57 17.64
C PHE A 3 7.28 -10.81 17.82
N SER A 4 7.69 -11.89 17.17
CA SER A 4 7.07 -13.21 17.29
C SER A 4 7.40 -13.84 18.65
N GLU A 5 8.67 -13.71 19.05
CA GLU A 5 9.20 -14.26 20.30
C GLU A 5 10.29 -13.34 20.85
N GLY A 6 10.39 -13.27 22.18
CA GLY A 6 11.46 -12.54 22.87
C GLY A 6 11.30 -11.02 22.88
N ASN A 7 12.41 -10.32 23.13
CA ASN A 7 12.44 -8.88 23.32
C ASN A 7 13.46 -8.20 22.40
N THR A 8 13.34 -6.89 22.25
CA THR A 8 14.36 -6.07 21.60
C THR A 8 15.60 -5.85 22.48
N PHE A 9 16.58 -5.14 21.95
CA PHE A 9 17.82 -4.82 22.66
C PHE A 9 17.59 -3.75 23.73
N ASN A 10 18.16 -3.95 24.92
CA ASN A 10 18.17 -2.94 25.98
C ASN A 10 19.36 -1.99 25.85
N GLU A 11 19.25 -0.75 26.34
CA GLU A 11 20.36 0.23 26.30
C GLU A 11 21.63 -0.28 26.99
N LEU A 12 21.49 -1.01 28.10
CA LEU A 12 22.63 -1.66 28.77
C LEU A 12 23.35 -2.65 27.86
N GLN A 13 22.61 -3.43 27.06
CA GLN A 13 23.16 -4.39 26.11
C GLN A 13 23.83 -3.69 24.92
N LEU A 14 23.28 -2.55 24.49
CA LEU A 14 23.93 -1.68 23.49
C LEU A 14 25.27 -1.16 24.03
N ASN A 15 25.29 -0.63 25.25
CA ASN A 15 26.50 -0.04 25.83
C ASN A 15 27.57 -1.07 26.18
N SER A 16 27.18 -2.26 26.65
CA SER A 16 28.11 -3.33 27.02
C SER A 16 28.64 -4.12 25.81
N ARG A 17 28.26 -3.76 24.58
CA ARG A 17 28.57 -4.51 23.35
C ARG A 17 28.20 -5.99 23.48
N ALA A 18 27.00 -6.25 24.02
CA ALA A 18 26.53 -7.61 24.24
C ALA A 18 26.46 -8.38 22.93
N GLN A 19 26.82 -9.66 22.99
CA GLN A 19 26.77 -10.60 21.86
C GLN A 19 25.37 -11.20 21.74
N VAL A 20 24.39 -10.33 21.46
CA VAL A 20 22.99 -10.68 21.32
C VAL A 20 22.52 -10.43 19.90
N VAL A 21 21.55 -11.22 19.46
CA VAL A 21 21.05 -11.18 18.08
C VAL A 21 19.54 -11.39 18.03
N VAL A 22 18.89 -10.68 17.11
CA VAL A 22 17.48 -10.88 16.77
C VAL A 22 17.39 -11.43 15.36
N LEU A 23 16.58 -12.47 15.16
CA LEU A 23 16.43 -13.15 13.88
C LEU A 23 15.15 -12.72 13.15
N ASP A 24 15.18 -12.77 11.82
CA ASP A 24 13.96 -12.72 11.00
C ASP A 24 13.25 -14.08 11.05
N SER A 25 11.94 -14.08 10.83
CA SER A 25 11.12 -15.29 10.82
C SER A 25 11.60 -16.31 9.78
N ASN A 26 12.09 -15.86 8.62
CA ASN A 26 12.69 -16.71 7.60
C ASN A 26 14.02 -17.33 8.08
N THR A 27 14.87 -16.53 8.71
CA THR A 27 16.15 -16.99 9.30
C THR A 27 15.91 -18.04 10.39
N ARG A 28 14.90 -17.83 11.24
CA ARG A 28 14.47 -18.80 12.25
C ARG A 28 14.09 -20.15 11.62
N ARG A 29 13.24 -20.13 10.59
CA ARG A 29 12.77 -21.35 9.90
C ARG A 29 13.91 -22.12 9.24
N GLN A 30 14.90 -21.43 8.69
CA GLN A 30 16.02 -22.07 8.00
C GLN A 30 17.09 -22.61 8.95
N LEU A 31 17.43 -21.88 10.03
CA LEU A 31 18.42 -22.33 11.00
C LEU A 31 17.86 -23.36 12.00
N PHE A 32 16.59 -23.23 12.34
CA PHE A 32 15.95 -24.05 13.38
C PHE A 32 14.61 -24.62 12.89
N PRO A 33 14.61 -25.52 11.90
CA PRO A 33 13.36 -26.08 11.35
C PRO A 33 12.58 -26.91 12.39
N ASN A 34 13.28 -27.53 13.34
CA ASN A 34 12.71 -28.49 14.29
C ASN A 34 12.57 -27.96 15.72
N LYS A 35 12.93 -26.70 16.00
CA LYS A 35 12.83 -26.12 17.36
C LYS A 35 11.69 -25.12 17.44
N ALA A 36 10.83 -25.32 18.44
CA ALA A 36 9.69 -24.44 18.72
C ALA A 36 10.09 -23.14 19.45
N LYS A 37 11.18 -23.16 20.23
CA LYS A 37 11.74 -21.98 20.91
C LYS A 37 13.19 -21.79 20.48
N VAL A 38 13.54 -20.57 20.07
CA VAL A 38 14.88 -20.25 19.54
C VAL A 38 15.63 -19.26 20.44
N VAL A 39 14.94 -18.63 21.38
CA VAL A 39 15.55 -17.73 22.38
C VAL A 39 16.51 -18.51 23.29
N GLY A 40 17.72 -18.01 23.44
CA GLY A 40 18.80 -18.61 24.25
C GLY A 40 19.79 -19.45 23.44
N GLU A 41 19.49 -19.78 22.19
CA GLU A 41 20.41 -20.50 21.31
C GLU A 41 21.56 -19.61 20.86
N VAL A 42 22.75 -20.19 20.65
CA VAL A 42 23.93 -19.48 20.16
C VAL A 42 24.12 -19.77 18.68
N ILE A 43 24.23 -18.70 17.89
CA ILE A 43 24.57 -18.77 16.47
C ILE A 43 25.88 -18.04 16.20
N LEU A 44 26.60 -18.47 15.17
CA LEU A 44 27.81 -17.79 14.73
C LEU A 44 27.45 -16.73 13.69
N VAL A 45 27.72 -15.46 13.99
CA VAL A 45 27.58 -14.35 13.03
C VAL A 45 28.98 -13.95 12.58
N GLY A 46 29.36 -14.37 11.37
CA GLY A 46 30.75 -14.29 10.92
C GLY A 46 31.62 -15.21 11.78
N ASN A 47 32.50 -14.63 12.59
CA ASN A 47 33.38 -15.36 13.51
C ASN A 47 33.04 -15.13 15.00
N MET A 48 31.89 -14.51 15.29
CA MET A 48 31.47 -14.14 16.64
C MET A 48 30.27 -14.99 17.09
N PRO A 49 30.34 -15.68 18.23
CA PRO A 49 29.16 -16.31 18.82
C PRO A 49 28.19 -15.23 19.32
N ALA A 50 26.92 -15.35 18.95
CA ALA A 50 25.85 -14.44 19.33
C ALA A 50 24.63 -15.22 19.83
N THR A 51 24.08 -14.82 20.98
CA THR A 51 22.93 -15.46 21.61
C THR A 51 21.64 -14.85 21.09
N VAL A 52 20.71 -15.69 20.62
CA VAL A 52 19.41 -15.25 20.10
C VAL A 52 18.53 -14.80 21.26
N ILE A 53 18.07 -13.55 21.23
CA ILE A 53 17.20 -12.97 22.27
C ILE A 53 15.76 -12.75 21.81
N GLY A 54 15.52 -12.82 20.49
CA GLY A 54 14.19 -12.63 19.93
C GLY A 54 14.12 -12.92 18.44
N VAL A 55 12.89 -13.05 17.96
CA VAL A 55 12.54 -13.25 16.55
C VAL A 55 11.55 -12.16 16.15
N ALA A 56 11.91 -11.36 15.15
CA ALA A 56 11.02 -10.36 14.57
C ALA A 56 10.08 -11.04 13.57
N ASP A 57 8.83 -10.58 13.52
CA ASP A 57 7.89 -11.03 12.51
C ASP A 57 8.30 -10.50 11.12
N GLU A 58 8.03 -11.32 10.11
CA GLU A 58 8.23 -10.92 8.73
C GLU A 58 7.27 -9.76 8.38
N LYS A 59 7.83 -8.60 8.02
CA LYS A 59 7.03 -7.60 7.32
C LYS A 59 6.74 -8.12 5.92
N GLN A 60 5.49 -8.50 5.68
CA GLN A 60 5.02 -8.88 4.34
C GLN A 60 5.34 -7.76 3.35
N SER A 61 6.20 -8.07 2.38
CA SER A 61 6.37 -7.25 1.19
C SER A 61 5.22 -7.55 0.24
N MET A 62 4.59 -6.49 -0.30
CA MET A 62 3.57 -6.58 -1.36
C MET A 62 4.05 -7.31 -2.62
N PHE A 63 5.38 -7.48 -2.79
CA PHE A 63 6.01 -8.10 -3.97
C PHE A 63 6.58 -9.50 -3.72
N GLY A 64 6.10 -10.22 -2.70
CA GLY A 64 6.52 -11.57 -2.37
C GLY A 64 7.54 -11.64 -1.24
N SER A 65 7.56 -12.78 -0.54
CA SER A 65 8.44 -13.01 0.60
C SER A 65 9.90 -12.90 0.16
N SER A 66 10.62 -11.94 0.73
CA SER A 66 12.05 -11.80 0.50
C SER A 66 12.75 -13.04 1.07
N LYS A 67 13.26 -13.93 0.21
CA LYS A 67 14.09 -15.10 0.60
C LYS A 67 15.43 -14.73 1.26
N ILE A 68 15.65 -13.46 1.57
CA ILE A 68 16.88 -12.95 2.15
C ILE A 68 16.82 -13.20 3.65
N LEU A 69 17.83 -13.91 4.16
CA LEU A 69 18.01 -14.11 5.59
C LEU A 69 18.51 -12.81 6.21
N ARG A 70 17.73 -12.26 7.15
CA ARG A 70 18.07 -11.06 7.88
C ARG A 70 18.29 -11.36 9.35
N VAL A 71 19.24 -10.63 9.91
CA VAL A 71 19.71 -10.75 11.28
C VAL A 71 20.02 -9.34 11.78
N TRP A 72 19.56 -9.01 12.98
CA TRP A 72 19.80 -7.72 13.61
C TRP A 72 20.72 -7.89 14.81
N LEU A 73 21.72 -7.00 14.91
CA LEU A 73 22.65 -6.92 16.01
C LEU A 73 22.72 -5.47 16.50
N PRO A 74 23.10 -5.22 17.77
CA PRO A 74 23.40 -3.88 18.24
C PRO A 74 24.50 -3.24 17.39
N TYR A 75 24.31 -1.97 17.00
CA TYR A 75 25.26 -1.26 16.14
C TYR A 75 26.65 -1.16 16.79
N THR A 76 26.73 -1.04 18.11
CA THR A 76 27.97 -0.99 18.89
C THR A 76 28.76 -2.30 18.80
N THR A 77 28.07 -3.45 18.86
CA THR A 77 28.68 -4.78 18.71
C THR A 77 29.14 -5.01 17.27
N MET A 78 28.33 -4.63 16.29
CA MET A 78 28.66 -4.77 14.88
C MET A 78 29.86 -3.89 14.49
N ALA A 79 29.86 -2.61 14.85
CA ALA A 79 30.95 -1.68 14.58
C ALA A 79 32.25 -2.11 15.30
N GLY A 80 32.15 -2.49 16.58
CA GLY A 80 33.33 -2.75 17.41
C GLY A 80 33.98 -4.13 17.23
N ARG A 81 33.19 -5.21 17.04
CA ARG A 81 33.71 -6.59 17.04
C ARG A 81 33.63 -7.30 15.69
N VAL A 82 32.68 -6.93 14.84
CA VAL A 82 32.43 -7.65 13.58
C VAL A 82 33.08 -6.93 12.40
N MET A 83 32.82 -5.62 12.25
CA MET A 83 33.34 -4.84 11.12
C MET A 83 34.63 -4.09 11.44
N GLY A 84 34.88 -3.70 12.70
CA GLY A 84 36.05 -2.91 13.08
C GLY A 84 36.06 -1.51 12.45
N GLN A 85 34.90 -0.96 12.11
CA GLN A 85 34.74 0.32 11.43
C GLN A 85 34.05 1.34 12.35
N SER A 86 34.45 2.61 12.23
CA SER A 86 33.90 3.73 12.99
C SER A 86 32.75 4.46 12.29
N TRP A 87 32.41 4.07 11.06
CA TRP A 87 31.37 4.69 10.24
C TRP A 87 30.16 3.76 10.08
N LEU A 88 28.97 4.35 9.95
CA LEU A 88 27.71 3.64 9.76
C LEU A 88 27.29 3.73 8.29
N ASN A 89 26.78 2.64 7.72
CA ASN A 89 26.32 2.62 6.33
C ASN A 89 25.09 3.50 6.09
N SER A 90 24.19 3.58 7.08
CA SER A 90 22.99 4.40 7.01
C SER A 90 22.48 4.73 8.41
N ILE A 91 21.82 5.87 8.55
CA ILE A 91 21.15 6.30 9.78
C ILE A 91 19.69 6.49 9.44
N THR A 92 18.82 5.72 10.08
CA THR A 92 17.38 5.91 9.95
C THR A 92 16.92 6.95 10.96
N VAL A 93 16.31 8.02 10.48
CA VAL A 93 15.71 9.06 11.32
C VAL A 93 14.21 8.98 11.16
N ARG A 94 13.49 8.92 12.28
CA ARG A 94 12.03 8.98 12.30
C ARG A 94 11.61 10.37 12.74
N VAL A 95 10.93 11.08 11.85
CA VAL A 95 10.32 12.38 12.15
C VAL A 95 9.12 12.17 13.08
N HIS A 96 8.90 13.09 14.01
CA HIS A 96 7.76 13.04 14.91
C HIS A 96 6.45 13.27 14.14
N GLU A 97 5.35 12.68 14.61
CA GLU A 97 4.04 12.80 13.96
C GLU A 97 3.59 14.27 13.94
N GLY A 98 2.96 14.69 12.84
CA GLY A 98 2.47 16.07 12.64
C GLY A 98 3.47 17.06 12.03
N TYR A 99 4.73 16.67 11.84
CA TYR A 99 5.72 17.51 11.16
C TYR A 99 5.88 17.12 9.69
N ASP A 100 6.13 18.11 8.83
CA ASP A 100 6.42 17.87 7.42
C ASP A 100 7.83 17.28 7.25
N SER A 101 7.86 16.06 6.69
CA SER A 101 9.07 15.27 6.47
C SER A 101 10.05 15.95 5.51
N GLU A 102 9.56 16.70 4.51
CA GLU A 102 10.43 17.42 3.57
C GLU A 102 11.16 18.59 4.25
N THR A 103 10.44 19.34 5.09
CA THR A 103 11.02 20.41 5.89
C THR A 103 12.04 19.88 6.91
N ALA A 104 11.71 18.77 7.58
CA ALA A 104 12.61 18.12 8.53
C ALA A 104 13.90 17.62 7.84
N GLU A 105 13.79 17.05 6.64
CA GLU A 105 14.94 16.60 5.85
C GLU A 105 15.88 17.76 5.47
N LYS A 106 15.33 18.89 5.01
CA LYS A 106 16.14 20.09 4.70
C LYS A 106 16.89 20.62 5.91
N GLN A 107 16.24 20.65 7.08
CA GLN A 107 16.88 21.06 8.33
C GLN A 107 17.97 20.08 8.77
N LEU A 108 17.72 18.77 8.63
CA LEU A 108 18.68 17.72 8.94
C LEU A 108 19.92 17.83 8.06
N LEU A 109 19.75 18.00 6.75
CA LEU A 109 20.85 18.19 5.80
C LEU A 109 21.70 19.41 6.17
N ARG A 110 21.06 20.54 6.47
CA ARG A 110 21.77 21.75 6.91
C ARG A 110 22.57 21.52 8.19
N LEU A 111 22.01 20.81 9.16
CA LEU A 111 22.70 20.48 10.42
C LEU A 111 23.91 19.58 10.18
N LEU A 112 23.76 18.57 9.31
CA LEU A 112 24.84 17.65 8.98
C LEU A 112 25.94 18.33 8.14
N GLU A 113 25.59 19.22 7.23
CA GLU A 113 26.54 20.05 6.49
C GLU A 113 27.37 20.93 7.42
N LEU A 114 26.75 21.57 8.41
CA LEU A 114 27.44 22.37 9.42
C LEU A 114 28.38 21.51 10.28
N ARG A 115 28.00 20.28 10.61
CA ARG A 115 28.79 19.37 11.45
C ARG A 115 29.95 18.72 10.69
N HIS A 116 29.74 18.37 9.42
CA HIS A 116 30.75 17.71 8.60
C HIS A 116 31.64 18.70 7.83
N GLY A 117 31.19 19.96 7.68
CA GLY A 117 31.89 21.00 6.92
C GLY A 117 31.81 20.82 5.40
N LYS A 118 31.02 19.86 4.90
CA LYS A 118 30.86 19.52 3.48
C LYS A 118 29.54 18.79 3.20
N LYS A 119 29.08 18.86 1.95
CA LYS A 119 27.89 18.17 1.44
C LYS A 119 28.20 16.72 1.09
N ASP A 120 28.29 15.88 2.12
CA ASP A 120 28.67 14.46 1.98
C ASP A 120 27.53 13.49 2.36
N VAL A 121 26.31 13.99 2.58
CA VAL A 121 25.17 13.18 3.04
C VAL A 121 24.13 13.05 1.94
N PHE A 122 23.79 11.81 1.59
CA PHE A 122 22.66 11.48 0.72
C PHE A 122 21.48 10.99 1.58
N THR A 123 20.34 11.67 1.46
CA THR A 123 19.10 11.29 2.15
C THR A 123 18.13 10.63 1.18
N TRP A 124 17.39 9.66 1.69
CA TRP A 124 16.31 8.99 0.98
C TRP A 124 15.06 9.10 1.83
N ASN A 125 14.11 9.93 1.40
CA ASN A 125 12.88 10.14 2.13
C ASN A 125 11.81 9.16 1.65
N MET A 126 11.36 8.27 2.55
CA MET A 126 10.31 7.31 2.22
C MET A 126 8.95 8.00 2.04
N ASP A 127 8.69 9.11 2.73
CA ASP A 127 7.41 9.80 2.65
C ASP A 127 7.19 10.49 1.31
N SER A 128 8.25 11.00 0.68
CA SER A 128 8.14 11.58 -0.66
C SER A 128 7.79 10.50 -1.69
N ILE A 129 8.36 9.30 -1.55
CA ILE A 129 8.05 8.15 -2.41
C ILE A 129 6.61 7.69 -2.19
N LEU A 130 6.17 7.56 -0.94
CA LEU A 130 4.79 7.19 -0.60
C LEU A 130 3.79 8.21 -1.14
N LYS A 131 4.01 9.50 -0.88
CA LYS A 131 3.16 10.59 -1.42
C LYS A 131 3.14 10.60 -2.95
N THR A 132 4.26 10.30 -3.60
CA THR A 132 4.33 10.23 -5.07
C THR A 132 3.54 9.03 -5.59
N ALA A 133 3.69 7.86 -4.99
CA ALA A 133 2.94 6.66 -5.35
C ALA A 133 1.43 6.87 -5.15
N GLU A 134 1.01 7.43 -4.02
CA GLU A 134 -0.38 7.79 -3.74
C GLU A 134 -0.95 8.74 -4.81
N ARG A 135 -0.19 9.79 -5.16
CA ARG A 135 -0.58 10.72 -6.23
C ARG A 135 -0.72 10.04 -7.58
N THR A 136 0.20 9.14 -7.94
CA THR A 136 0.12 8.38 -9.19
C THR A 136 -1.11 7.46 -9.20
N THR A 137 -1.36 6.71 -8.11
CA THR A 137 -2.53 5.85 -7.99
C THR A 137 -3.83 6.65 -8.05
N HIS A 138 -3.90 7.79 -7.35
CA HIS A 138 -5.05 8.67 -7.39
C HIS A 138 -5.29 9.23 -8.80
N THR A 139 -4.22 9.61 -9.50
CA THR A 139 -4.30 10.09 -10.88
C THR A 139 -4.81 9.01 -11.82
N LEU A 140 -4.29 7.78 -11.73
CA LEU A 140 -4.78 6.63 -12.49
C LEU A 140 -6.26 6.33 -12.18
N GLN A 141 -6.66 6.40 -10.92
CA GLN A 141 -8.05 6.21 -10.51
C GLN A 141 -8.97 7.28 -11.13
N LEU A 142 -8.55 8.55 -11.14
CA LEU A 142 -9.30 9.62 -11.80
C LEU A 142 -9.43 9.36 -13.29
N PHE A 143 -8.35 8.96 -13.98
CA PHE A 143 -8.39 8.62 -15.40
C PHE A 143 -9.35 7.46 -15.68
N LEU A 144 -9.28 6.37 -14.92
CA LEU A 144 -10.18 5.23 -15.08
C LEU A 144 -11.64 5.61 -14.82
N THR A 145 -11.89 6.41 -13.80
CA THR A 145 -13.23 6.91 -13.48
C THR A 145 -13.77 7.79 -14.61
N LEU A 146 -12.93 8.66 -15.18
CA LEU A 146 -13.31 9.50 -16.31
C LEU A 146 -13.67 8.68 -17.55
N VAL A 147 -12.85 7.68 -17.89
CA VAL A 147 -13.13 6.75 -18.99
C VAL A 147 -14.43 6.00 -18.76
N ALA A 148 -14.67 5.52 -17.53
CA ALA A 148 -15.92 4.85 -17.16
C ALA A 148 -17.14 5.77 -17.31
N VAL A 149 -17.04 7.04 -16.88
CA VAL A 149 -18.11 8.03 -17.05
C VAL A 149 -18.38 8.31 -18.53
N ILE A 150 -17.34 8.45 -19.36
CA ILE A 150 -17.51 8.63 -20.81
C ILE A 150 -18.21 7.41 -21.42
N ALA A 151 -17.78 6.20 -21.06
CA ALA A 151 -18.42 4.97 -21.54
C ALA A 151 -19.90 4.89 -21.12
N LEU A 152 -20.22 5.30 -19.90
CA LEU A 152 -21.60 5.38 -19.42
C LEU A 152 -22.44 6.38 -20.24
N VAL A 153 -21.89 7.56 -20.55
CA VAL A 153 -22.58 8.57 -21.36
C VAL A 153 -22.83 8.06 -22.78
N VAL A 154 -21.82 7.46 -23.42
CA VAL A 154 -21.96 6.88 -24.78
C VAL A 154 -22.99 5.74 -24.78
N GLY A 155 -22.97 4.87 -23.76
CA GLY A 155 -23.99 3.84 -23.57
C GLY A 155 -25.40 4.43 -23.39
N GLY A 156 -25.53 5.51 -22.63
CA GLY A 156 -26.79 6.23 -22.42
C GLY A 156 -27.35 6.83 -23.71
N ILE A 157 -26.49 7.38 -24.58
CA ILE A 157 -26.90 7.87 -25.91
C ILE A 157 -27.45 6.71 -26.77
N GLY A 158 -26.83 5.52 -26.70
CA GLY A 158 -27.31 4.33 -27.38
C GLY A 158 -28.71 3.91 -26.92
N VAL A 159 -28.94 3.88 -25.60
CA VAL A 159 -30.27 3.57 -25.02
C VAL A 159 -31.30 4.61 -25.47
N MET A 160 -30.96 5.89 -25.44
CA MET A 160 -31.84 6.97 -25.93
C MET A 160 -32.22 6.75 -27.40
N ASN A 161 -31.28 6.33 -28.25
CA ASN A 161 -31.54 6.14 -29.67
C ASN A 161 -32.49 4.95 -29.93
N ILE A 162 -32.30 3.83 -29.23
CA ILE A 162 -33.22 2.68 -29.30
C ILE A 162 -34.61 3.07 -28.80
N MET A 163 -34.67 3.81 -27.70
CA MET A 163 -35.94 4.28 -27.13
C MET A 163 -36.68 5.21 -28.11
N LEU A 164 -35.96 6.13 -28.77
CA LEU A 164 -36.54 7.02 -29.79
C LEU A 164 -37.16 6.22 -30.94
N VAL A 165 -36.42 5.25 -31.49
CA VAL A 165 -36.92 4.37 -32.57
C VAL A 165 -38.16 3.59 -32.12
N SER A 166 -38.13 2.99 -30.93
CA SER A 166 -39.25 2.22 -30.40
C SER A 166 -40.52 3.06 -30.17
N VAL A 167 -40.37 4.30 -29.69
CA VAL A 167 -41.50 5.23 -29.54
C VAL A 167 -42.05 5.61 -30.90
N THR A 168 -41.19 5.88 -31.89
CA THR A 168 -41.62 6.24 -33.25
C THR A 168 -42.42 5.12 -33.93
N GLU A 169 -42.03 3.86 -33.73
CA GLU A 169 -42.76 2.69 -34.25
C GLU A 169 -44.16 2.52 -33.61
N ARG A 170 -44.28 2.81 -32.30
CA ARG A 170 -45.54 2.69 -31.55
C ARG A 170 -46.41 3.96 -31.57
N THR A 171 -46.04 4.99 -32.33
CA THR A 171 -46.78 6.27 -32.43
C THR A 171 -48.27 6.09 -32.73
N ARG A 172 -48.61 5.18 -33.66
CA ARG A 172 -50.00 4.90 -34.05
C ARG A 172 -50.82 4.31 -32.90
N GLU A 173 -50.22 3.45 -32.08
CA GLU A 173 -50.88 2.83 -30.92
C GLU A 173 -51.09 3.84 -29.79
N ILE A 174 -50.10 4.71 -29.56
CA ILE A 174 -50.19 5.81 -28.58
C ILE A 174 -51.32 6.78 -28.97
N GLY A 175 -51.43 7.12 -30.26
CA GLY A 175 -52.48 8.01 -30.77
C GLY A 175 -53.89 7.45 -30.52
N ILE A 176 -54.07 6.14 -30.66
CA ILE A 176 -55.36 5.48 -30.39
C ILE A 176 -55.67 5.52 -28.88
N ARG A 177 -54.70 5.27 -28.00
CA ARG A 177 -54.90 5.36 -26.53
C ARG A 177 -55.26 6.76 -26.06
N MET A 178 -54.60 7.77 -26.63
CA MET A 178 -54.91 9.18 -26.36
C MET A 178 -56.31 9.56 -26.83
N ALA A 179 -56.75 9.07 -28.00
CA ALA A 179 -58.11 9.29 -28.50
C ALA A 179 -59.21 8.68 -27.62
N VAL A 180 -58.89 7.63 -26.85
CA VAL A 180 -59.81 6.97 -25.90
C VAL A 180 -59.73 7.59 -24.49
N GLY A 181 -58.92 8.63 -24.29
CA GLY A 181 -58.88 9.44 -23.06
C GLY A 181 -57.67 9.21 -22.15
N ALA A 182 -56.64 8.51 -22.61
CA ALA A 182 -55.37 8.39 -21.86
C ALA A 182 -54.68 9.76 -21.72
N ARG A 183 -54.11 10.05 -20.56
CA ARG A 183 -53.37 11.30 -20.34
C ARG A 183 -51.95 11.17 -20.92
N ALA A 184 -51.40 12.27 -21.44
CA ALA A 184 -50.02 12.30 -21.92
C ALA A 184 -49.00 11.91 -20.82
N SER A 185 -49.34 12.15 -19.55
CA SER A 185 -48.56 11.71 -18.39
C SER A 185 -48.41 10.19 -18.30
N ASP A 186 -49.46 9.44 -18.66
CA ASP A 186 -49.49 7.99 -18.49
C ASP A 186 -48.58 7.32 -19.51
N VAL A 187 -48.55 7.88 -20.72
CA VAL A 187 -47.66 7.47 -21.81
C VAL A 187 -46.20 7.79 -21.46
N LEU A 188 -45.93 8.99 -20.94
CA LEU A 188 -44.59 9.38 -20.51
C LEU A 188 -44.07 8.49 -19.38
N GLN A 189 -44.92 8.19 -18.39
CA GLN A 189 -44.57 7.30 -17.28
C GLN A 189 -44.27 5.87 -17.78
N GLN A 190 -45.06 5.35 -18.73
CA GLN A 190 -44.81 4.03 -19.31
C GLN A 190 -43.41 3.94 -19.94
N PHE A 191 -43.02 4.92 -20.75
CA PHE A 191 -41.71 4.94 -21.40
C PHE A 191 -40.56 5.18 -20.42
N LEU A 192 -40.77 6.04 -19.42
CA LEU A 192 -39.78 6.25 -18.37
C LEU A 192 -39.51 4.95 -17.59
N ILE A 193 -40.56 4.21 -17.25
CA ILE A 193 -40.45 2.92 -16.56
C ILE A 193 -39.77 1.89 -17.45
N GLU A 194 -40.12 1.80 -18.74
CA GLU A 194 -39.49 0.88 -19.71
C GLU A 194 -37.97 1.16 -19.82
N ALA A 195 -37.58 2.42 -19.98
CA ALA A 195 -36.18 2.83 -20.06
C ALA A 195 -35.41 2.54 -18.76
N VAL A 196 -35.96 2.89 -17.60
CA VAL A 196 -35.32 2.64 -16.29
C VAL A 196 -35.20 1.15 -16.02
N LEU A 197 -36.21 0.35 -16.37
CA LEU A 197 -36.18 -1.11 -16.21
C LEU A 197 -35.06 -1.73 -17.05
N VAL A 198 -34.93 -1.33 -18.33
CA VAL A 198 -33.86 -1.79 -19.21
C VAL A 198 -32.47 -1.41 -18.66
N CYS A 199 -32.31 -0.18 -18.17
CA CYS A 199 -31.07 0.27 -17.53
C CYS A 199 -30.74 -0.54 -16.26
N LEU A 200 -31.73 -0.81 -15.41
CA LEU A 200 -31.54 -1.58 -14.18
C LEU A 200 -31.18 -3.05 -14.46
N VAL A 201 -31.88 -3.69 -15.40
CA VAL A 201 -31.59 -5.08 -15.80
C VAL A 201 -30.23 -5.18 -16.48
N GLY A 202 -29.90 -4.25 -17.38
CA GLY A 202 -28.60 -4.17 -18.02
C GLY A 202 -27.46 -3.94 -17.02
N GLY A 203 -27.65 -3.03 -16.06
CA GLY A 203 -26.69 -2.78 -14.98
C GLY A 203 -26.51 -3.98 -14.05
N ALA A 204 -27.60 -4.65 -13.68
CA ALA A 204 -27.55 -5.84 -12.83
C ALA A 204 -26.82 -7.00 -13.52
N LEU A 205 -27.12 -7.28 -14.79
CA LEU A 205 -26.43 -8.31 -15.58
C LEU A 205 -24.97 -7.96 -15.83
N GLY A 206 -24.68 -6.69 -16.17
CA GLY A 206 -23.31 -6.20 -16.37
C GLY A 206 -22.46 -6.30 -15.10
N SER A 207 -23.02 -5.98 -13.93
CA SER A 207 -22.30 -6.12 -12.65
C SER A 207 -21.93 -7.57 -12.30
N ARG A 208 -22.66 -8.54 -12.87
CA ARG A 208 -22.45 -9.98 -12.67
C ARG A 208 -21.47 -10.58 -13.68
N TYR A 209 -21.37 -9.99 -14.86
CA TYR A 209 -20.37 -10.31 -15.88
C TYR A 209 -19.08 -9.54 -15.58
N ARG A 210 -18.32 -10.03 -14.59
CA ARG A 210 -16.94 -9.60 -14.33
C ARG A 210 -15.99 -10.75 -14.61
#